data_AF-K5WN62-F1
#
_entry.id   AF-K5WN62-F1
#
_cell.length_a   1.000
_cell.length_b   1.000
_cell.length_c   1.000
_cell.angle_alpha   90.00
_cell.angle_beta   90.00
_cell.angle_gamma   90.00
#
_symmetry.space_group_name_H-M   'P 1'
#
loop_
_entity.id
_entity.type
_entity.pdbx_description
1 polymer ?
#
loop_
_entity_poly.entity_id
_entity_poly.type
_entity_poly.pdbx_seq_one_letter_code
_entity_poly.pdbx_strand_id
1 'polypeptide(L)' 'MINVQSNYNRMRILQINMNRSEAAHLDLINRNLAKHWDVICLQEPHITKHGNIRTPKQFRQIFP' A
#
# COMPACT_ATOMS: atom_id res chain seq x y z
N MET A 1 4.30 -9.88 -32.32
CA MET A 1 4.45 -9.34 -30.96
C MET A 1 3.31 -8.38 -30.70
N ILE A 2 2.37 -8.70 -29.80
CA ILE A 2 1.24 -7.83 -29.50
C ILE A 2 1.74 -6.77 -28.52
N ASN A 3 1.76 -5.51 -28.95
CA ASN A 3 2.14 -4.37 -28.13
C ASN A 3 0.95 -4.06 -27.20
N VAL A 4 0.94 -4.62 -26.00
CA VAL A 4 -0.06 -4.30 -24.99
C VAL A 4 0.31 -2.94 -24.39
N GLN A 5 -0.11 -1.86 -25.04
CA GLN A 5 -0.11 -0.55 -24.43
C GLN A 5 -1.06 -0.58 -23.23
N SER A 6 -0.50 -0.71 -22.03
CA SER A 6 -1.26 -0.48 -20.81
C SER A 6 -1.69 0.99 -20.80
N ASN A 7 -2.99 1.22 -20.87
CA ASN A 7 -3.62 2.54 -20.73
C ASN A 7 -3.41 3.06 -19.29
N TYR A 8 -2.19 3.46 -18.93
CA TYR A 8 -1.84 4.08 -17.64
C TYR A 8 -2.32 5.55 -17.56
N ASN A 9 -3.49 5.87 -18.11
CA ASN A 9 -4.01 7.24 -18.13
C ASN A 9 -4.65 7.67 -16.79
N ARG A 10 -4.70 6.78 -15.79
CA ARG A 10 -5.31 7.04 -14.50
C ARG A 10 -4.49 6.43 -13.37
N MET A 11 -4.00 7.30 -12.48
CA MET A 11 -3.37 6.90 -11.23
C MET A 11 -4.45 6.39 -10.25
N ARG A 12 -4.19 5.24 -9.63
CA ARG A 12 -5.06 4.60 -8.64
C ARG A 12 -4.47 4.81 -7.25
N ILE A 13 -5.17 5.59 -6.44
CA ILE A 13 -4.80 5.90 -5.05
C ILE A 13 -5.75 5.16 -4.11
N LEU A 14 -5.19 4.40 -3.17
CA LEU A 14 -5.91 3.90 -2.01
C LEU A 14 -5.64 4.81 -0.82
N GLN A 15 -6.68 5.25 -0.14
CA GLN A 15 -6.57 5.94 1.15
C GLN A 15 -7.36 5.18 2.21
N ILE A 16 -6.73 4.89 3.35
CA ILE A 16 -7.34 4.08 4.41
C ILE A 16 -6.84 4.54 5.78
N ASN A 17 -7.77 4.66 6.72
CA ASN A 17 -7.46 4.74 8.15
C ASN A 17 -7.40 3.32 8.73
N MET A 18 -6.27 2.98 9.35
CA MET A 18 -5.99 1.64 9.88
C MET A 18 -6.41 1.47 11.34
N ASN A 19 -6.83 2.56 12.01
CA ASN A 19 -7.23 2.61 13.42
C ASN A 19 -6.24 1.87 14.35
N ARG A 20 -4.94 1.98 14.05
CA ARG A 20 -3.81 1.33 14.73
C ARG A 20 -3.91 -0.20 14.82
N SER A 21 -4.75 -0.83 13.99
CA SER A 21 -5.02 -2.27 14.03
C SER A 21 -3.91 -3.07 13.36
N GLU A 22 -3.22 -3.91 14.15
CA GLU A 22 -2.21 -4.83 13.59
C GLU A 22 -2.83 -5.80 12.58
N ALA A 23 -4.01 -6.34 12.89
CA ALA A 23 -4.70 -7.30 12.04
C ALA A 23 -5.05 -6.70 10.67
N ALA A 24 -5.53 -5.45 10.64
CA ALA A 24 -5.79 -4.74 9.39
C ALA A 24 -4.50 -4.54 8.57
N HIS A 25 -3.39 -4.22 9.25
CA HIS A 25 -2.09 -4.02 8.58
C HIS A 25 -1.57 -5.30 7.96
N LEU A 26 -1.68 -6.42 8.68
CA LEU A 26 -1.30 -7.74 8.19
C LEU A 26 -2.16 -8.18 7.01
N ASP A 27 -3.48 -7.99 7.08
CA ASP A 27 -4.38 -8.28 5.96
C ASP A 27 -4.01 -7.44 4.71
N LEU A 28 -3.72 -6.16 4.90
CA LEU A 28 -3.38 -5.25 3.81
C LEU A 28 -2.08 -5.67 3.10
N ILE A 29 -0.99 -5.93 3.84
CA ILE A 29 0.32 -6.23 3.24
C ILE A 29 0.38 -7.60 2.57
N ASN A 30 -0.49 -8.53 2.95
CA ASN A 30 -0.58 -9.87 2.37
C ASN A 30 -1.30 -9.89 1.01
N ARG A 31 -1.93 -8.77 0.60
CA ARG A 31 -2.58 -8.62 -0.71
C ARG A 31 -1.58 -8.22 -1.79
N ASN A 32 -1.86 -8.56 -3.05
CA ASN A 32 -1.07 -8.11 -4.20
C ASN A 32 -1.42 -6.66 -4.58
N LEU A 33 -1.05 -5.73 -3.70
CA LEU A 33 -1.47 -4.33 -3.78
C LEU A 33 -0.97 -3.62 -5.04
N ALA A 34 0.24 -3.91 -5.51
CA ALA A 34 0.82 -3.23 -6.67
C ALA A 34 0.11 -3.58 -8.00
N LYS A 35 -0.66 -4.67 -8.05
CA LYS A 35 -1.52 -4.97 -9.20
C LYS A 35 -2.69 -3.98 -9.31
N HIS A 36 -3.13 -3.42 -8.19
CA HIS A 36 -4.38 -2.67 -8.08
C HIS A 36 -4.18 -1.18 -7.78
N TRP A 37 -3.08 -0.81 -7.12
CA TRP A 37 -2.85 0.53 -6.62
C TRP A 37 -1.44 1.00 -6.95
N ASP A 38 -1.32 2.29 -7.28
CA ASP A 38 -0.05 2.94 -7.58
C ASP A 38 0.46 3.70 -6.34
N VAL A 39 -0.46 4.27 -5.55
CA VAL A 39 -0.16 4.99 -4.30
C VAL A 39 -1.09 4.50 -3.19
N ILE A 40 -0.55 4.34 -1.97
CA ILE A 40 -1.31 3.97 -0.78
C ILE A 40 -1.01 4.99 0.33
N CYS A 41 -2.04 5.68 0.78
CA CYS A 41 -2.00 6.61 1.90
C CYS A 41 -2.58 5.93 3.15
N LEU A 42 -1.74 5.70 4.15
CA LEU A 42 -2.15 5.11 5.43
C LEU A 42 -2.30 6.20 6.50
N GLN A 43 -3.47 6.29 7.11
CA GLN A 43 -3.69 7.05 8.35
C GLN A 43 -3.76 6.11 9.54
N GLU A 44 -3.25 6.57 10.69
CA GLU A 44 -3.19 5.81 11.94
C GLU A 44 -2.70 4.36 11.77
N PRO A 45 -1.56 4.14 11.07
CA PRO A 45 -1.05 2.79 10.85
C PRO A 45 -0.69 2.10 12.18
N HIS A 46 -0.71 0.78 12.19
CA HIS A 46 -0.13 0.04 13.30
C HIS A 46 1.41 0.21 13.28
N ILE A 47 1.95 0.70 14.39
CA ILE A 47 3.39 0.83 14.60
C ILE A 47 3.85 -0.39 15.39
N THR A 48 4.81 -1.14 14.84
CA THR A 48 5.38 -2.31 15.51
C THR A 48 6.13 -1.92 16.79
N LYS A 49 6.43 -2.89 17.65
CA LYS A 49 7.22 -2.68 18.87
C LYS A 49 8.60 -2.03 18.63
N HIS A 50 9.12 -2.11 17.41
CA HIS A 50 10.38 -1.50 17.00
C HIS A 50 10.23 -0.09 16.39
N GLY A 51 9.03 0.50 16.46
CA GLY A 51 8.76 1.83 15.90
C GLY A 51 8.56 1.85 14.38
N ASN A 52 8.52 0.68 13.73
CA ASN A 52 8.42 0.57 12.27
C ASN A 52 7.00 0.32 11.80
N ILE A 53 6.68 0.81 10.60
CA ILE A 53 5.47 0.47 9.84
C ILE A 53 5.83 -0.60 8.81
N ARG A 54 5.01 -1.67 8.72
CA ARG A 54 5.22 -2.71 7.71
C ARG A 54 4.82 -2.17 6.33
N THR A 55 5.71 -2.32 5.35
CA THR A 55 5.52 -1.88 3.97
C THR A 55 5.49 -3.10 3.04
N PRO A 56 4.52 -3.23 2.11
CA PRO A 56 4.50 -4.32 1.15
C PRO A 56 5.72 -4.28 0.21
N LYS A 57 6.21 -5.45 -0.22
CA LYS A 57 7.48 -5.63 -0.98
C LYS A 57 7.65 -4.74 -2.23
N GLN A 58 6.55 -4.31 -2.85
CA GLN A 58 6.56 -3.53 -4.09
C GLN A 58 6.32 -2.03 -3.88
N PHE A 59 6.22 -1.59 -2.63
CA PHE A 59 6.06 -0.20 -2.28
C PHE A 59 7.30 0.28 -1.52
N ARG A 60 7.63 1.55 -1.70
CA ARG A 60 8.59 2.26 -0.86
C ARG A 60 7.82 3.19 0.07
N GLN A 61 8.13 3.13 1.35
CA GLN A 61 7.56 4.05 2.32
C GLN A 61 8.15 5.46 2.13
N ILE A 62 7.29 6.46 2.18
CA ILE A 62 7.64 7.87 2.19
C ILE A 62 6.93 8.48 3.38
N PHE A 63 7.66 9.23 4.20
CA PHE A 63 7.13 10.03 5.31
C PHE A 63 7.21 11.51 4.93
N PRO A 64 6.31 12.36 5.45
CA PRO A 64 6.55 13.80 5.52
C PRO A 64 7.84 14.12 6.30
#